data_AF-A0A2D5CN22-F1
#
_entry.id   AF-A0A2D5CN22-F1
#
_cell.length_a   1.000
_cell.length_b   1.000
_cell.length_c   1.000
_cell.angle_alpha   90.00
_cell.angle_beta   90.00
_cell.angle_gamma   90.00
#
_symmetry.space_group_name_H-M   'P 1'
#
loop_
_entity.id
_entity.type
_entity.pdbx_description
1 polymer ?
#
loop_
_entity_poly.entity_id
_entity_poly.type
_entity_poly.pdbx_seq_one_letter_code
_entity_poly.pdbx_strand_id
1 'polypeptide(L)'
;MARITLSQLRHSYLPRPTGPDDYVLKDIDLDWHNGGAYALLGPSGCGKSTLLNIISGLLEPSEGRIFFDGRDVTELPPEQRNIAQVFQFPVIYDTMSVYNNLAFPLRNRGVDEAVIKDRVTKIAEML
;
A
#
# COMPACT_ATOMS: atom_id res chain seq x y z
N MET A 1 -4.99 12.95 3.79
CA MET A 1 -4.37 12.25 2.66
C MET A 1 -2.99 12.88 2.46
N ALA A 2 -1.99 12.10 2.07
CA ALA A 2 -0.59 12.52 2.01
C ALA A 2 -0.12 12.71 0.57
N ARG A 3 0.89 13.55 0.34
CA ARG A 3 1.70 13.50 -0.89
C ARG A 3 2.57 12.26 -0.85
N ILE A 4 2.65 11.52 -1.96
CA ILE A 4 3.54 10.37 -2.10
C ILE A 4 4.52 10.64 -3.23
N THR A 5 5.82 10.51 -2.96
CA THR A 5 6.88 10.71 -3.95
C THR A 5 7.69 9.43 -4.08
N LEU A 6 7.84 8.96 -5.32
CA LEU A 6 8.78 7.92 -5.70
C LEU A 6 9.96 8.60 -6.37
N SER A 7 11.18 8.30 -5.92
CA SER A 7 12.41 8.90 -6.43
C SER A 7 13.34 7.80 -6.89
N GLN A 8 13.61 7.76 -8.20
CA GLN A 8 14.49 6.81 -8.87
C GLN A 8 14.21 5.35 -8.49
N LEU A 9 12.92 5.02 -8.31
CA LEU A 9 12.52 3.75 -7.72
C LEU A 9 12.75 2.61 -8.72
N ARG A 10 13.53 1.61 -8.32
CA ARG A 10 13.81 0.42 -9.12
C ARG A 10 13.67 -0.83 -8.27
N HIS A 11 13.25 -1.92 -8.91
CA HIS A 11 13.19 -3.20 -8.23
C HIS A 11 13.51 -4.35 -9.18
N SER A 12 14.35 -5.27 -8.71
CA SER A 12 14.65 -6.56 -9.30
C SER A 12 14.46 -7.64 -8.23
N TYR A 13 13.92 -8.78 -8.64
CA TYR A 13 13.86 -9.98 -7.80
C TYR A 13 15.17 -10.78 -7.86
N LEU A 14 16.10 -10.43 -8.75
CA LEU A 14 17.42 -11.06 -8.80
C LEU A 14 18.34 -10.42 -7.75
N PRO A 15 19.17 -11.21 -7.06
CA PRO A 15 20.09 -10.68 -6.04
C PRO A 15 21.21 -9.82 -6.64
N ARG A 16 21.53 -10.02 -7.92
CA ARG A 16 22.57 -9.29 -8.66
C ARG A 16 22.09 -9.03 -10.09
N PRO A 17 21.23 -8.03 -10.31
CA PRO A 17 20.83 -7.64 -11.65
C PRO A 17 22.05 -7.11 -12.42
N THR A 18 22.14 -7.46 -13.69
CA THR A 18 23.27 -7.15 -14.58
C THR A 18 22.90 -6.17 -15.68
N GLY A 19 21.62 -5.99 -15.95
CA GLY A 19 21.13 -5.04 -16.93
C GLY A 19 19.69 -4.56 -16.67
N PRO A 20 19.20 -3.60 -17.47
CA PRO A 20 17.87 -2.99 -17.29
C PRO A 20 16.71 -3.98 -17.38
N ASP A 21 16.88 -5.10 -18.08
CA ASP A 21 15.84 -6.11 -18.27
C ASP A 21 15.64 -7.02 -17.05
N ASP A 22 16.60 -7.03 -16.14
CA ASP A 22 16.49 -7.76 -14.87
C ASP A 22 15.57 -7.04 -13.87
N TYR A 23 15.19 -5.78 -14.14
CA TYR A 23 14.33 -4.98 -13.30
C TYR A 23 12.89 -5.04 -13.77
N VAL A 24 11.99 -5.37 -12.84
CA VAL A 24 10.54 -5.31 -13.06
C VAL A 24 10.02 -3.88 -12.96
N LEU A 25 10.61 -3.05 -12.08
CA LEU A 25 10.39 -1.61 -12.03
C LEU A 25 11.63 -0.91 -12.55
N LYS A 26 11.50 -0.25 -13.70
CA LYS A 26 12.59 0.40 -14.43
C LYS A 26 12.49 1.90 -14.26
N ASP A 27 13.03 2.39 -13.15
CA ASP A 27 13.25 3.80 -12.83
C ASP A 27 11.97 4.63 -12.79
N ILE A 28 11.30 4.64 -11.64
CA ILE A 28 10.04 5.35 -11.45
C ILE A 28 10.27 6.60 -10.62
N ASP A 29 10.12 7.75 -11.27
CA ASP A 29 10.00 9.07 -10.65
C ASP A 29 8.56 9.55 -10.78
N LEU A 30 7.87 9.69 -9.64
CA LEU A 30 6.46 10.03 -9.66
C LEU A 30 6.04 10.76 -8.38
N ASP A 31 5.25 11.81 -8.56
CA ASP A 31 4.60 12.56 -7.48
C ASP A 31 3.08 12.41 -7.53
N TRP A 32 2.50 11.81 -6.49
CA TRP A 32 1.07 11.80 -6.25
C TRP A 32 0.70 12.86 -5.22
N HIS A 33 -0.27 13.70 -5.57
CA HIS A 33 -0.74 14.77 -4.71
C HIS A 33 -1.90 14.33 -3.82
N ASN A 34 -1.97 14.94 -2.64
CA ASN A 34 -3.05 14.76 -1.69
C ASN A 34 -4.41 14.98 -2.34
N GLY A 35 -5.36 14.06 -2.11
CA GLY A 35 -6.73 14.13 -2.63
C GLY A 35 -6.89 13.64 -4.07
N GLY A 36 -5.80 13.23 -4.73
CA GLY A 36 -5.86 12.68 -6.08
C GLY A 36 -6.38 11.25 -6.12
N ALA A 37 -7.08 10.92 -7.22
CA ALA A 37 -7.43 9.56 -7.59
C ALA A 37 -6.58 9.15 -8.79
N TYR A 38 -5.75 8.13 -8.61
CA TYR A 38 -4.77 7.70 -9.62
C TYR A 38 -5.03 6.25 -10.02
N ALA A 39 -4.83 5.96 -11.31
CA ALA A 39 -4.95 4.62 -11.86
C ALA A 39 -3.61 4.18 -12.45
N LEU A 40 -3.15 2.99 -12.05
CA LEU A 40 -1.97 2.35 -12.61
C LEU A 40 -2.39 1.29 -13.64
N LEU A 41 -2.10 1.54 -14.91
CA LEU A 41 -2.53 0.69 -16.03
C LEU A 41 -1.34 -0.01 -16.68
N GLY A 42 -1.55 -1.24 -17.14
CA GLY A 42 -0.55 -2.01 -17.86
C GLY A 42 -0.90 -3.50 -17.92
N PRO A 43 -0.25 -4.28 -18.80
CA PRO A 43 -0.53 -5.70 -18.99
C PRO A 43 -0.20 -6.53 -17.75
N SER A 44 -0.66 -7.78 -17.68
CA SER A 44 -0.25 -8.69 -16.61
C SER A 44 1.28 -8.84 -16.59
N GLY A 45 1.87 -8.88 -15.40
CA GLY A 45 3.32 -9.02 -15.23
C GLY A 45 4.15 -7.73 -15.33
N CYS A 46 3.56 -6.57 -15.65
CA CYS A 46 4.32 -5.32 -15.80
C CYS A 46 4.73 -4.62 -14.48
N GLY A 47 4.65 -5.29 -13.33
CA GLY A 47 5.11 -4.74 -12.04
C GLY A 47 4.09 -3.93 -11.22
N LYS A 48 2.80 -3.90 -11.59
CA LYS A 48 1.77 -3.13 -10.83
C LYS A 48 1.69 -3.53 -9.36
N SER A 49 1.50 -4.83 -9.11
CA SER A 49 1.41 -5.35 -7.74
C SER A 49 2.73 -5.19 -7.00
N THR A 50 3.87 -5.32 -7.70
CA THR A 50 5.20 -5.03 -7.15
C THR A 50 5.29 -3.59 -6.65
N LEU A 51 4.87 -2.61 -7.45
CA LEU A 51 4.87 -1.20 -7.07
C LEU A 51 3.96 -0.93 -5.87
N LEU A 52 2.73 -1.46 -5.87
CA LEU A 52 1.81 -1.29 -4.73
C LEU A 52 2.35 -1.92 -3.45
N ASN A 53 2.94 -3.10 -3.54
CA ASN A 53 3.56 -3.76 -2.39
C ASN A 53 4.76 -2.97 -1.85
N ILE A 54 5.55 -2.37 -2.74
CA ILE A 54 6.66 -1.49 -2.37
C ILE A 54 6.18 -0.24 -1.64
N ILE A 55 5.14 0.43 -2.16
CA ILE A 55 4.54 1.60 -1.52
C ILE A 55 4.01 1.25 -0.12
N SER A 56 3.33 0.11 0.01
CA SER A 56 2.77 -0.36 1.28
C SER A 56 3.80 -0.94 2.25
N GLY A 57 5.06 -1.08 1.85
CA GLY A 57 6.13 -1.62 2.71
C GLY A 57 6.14 -3.14 2.85
N LEU A 58 5.38 -3.86 2.01
CA LEU A 58 5.39 -5.33 1.95
C LEU A 58 6.58 -5.87 1.16
N LEU A 59 7.26 -5.00 0.42
CA LEU A 59 8.43 -5.31 -0.37
C LEU A 59 9.38 -4.11 -0.31
N GLU A 60 10.66 -4.34 -0.10
CA GLU A 60 11.67 -3.28 -0.16
C GLU A 60 12.10 -3.07 -1.62
N PRO A 61 12.19 -1.82 -2.11
CA PRO A 61 12.73 -1.59 -3.44
C PRO A 61 14.21 -1.99 -3.49
N SER A 62 14.69 -2.39 -4.67
CA SER A 62 16.14 -2.67 -4.81
C SER A 62 16.95 -1.38 -4.79
N GLU A 63 16.38 -0.31 -5.33
CA GLU A 63 17.00 1.02 -5.40
C GLU A 63 15.94 2.12 -5.34
N GLY A 64 16.40 3.34 -5.05
CA GLY A 64 15.55 4.52 -4.96
C GLY A 64 14.87 4.65 -3.60
N ARG A 65 13.95 5.61 -3.51
CA ARG A 65 13.33 6.00 -2.24
C ARG A 65 11.85 6.33 -2.39
N ILE A 66 11.14 6.21 -1.29
CA ILE A 66 9.72 6.51 -1.17
C ILE A 66 9.52 7.51 -0.04
N PHE A 67 8.78 8.58 -0.32
CA PHE A 67 8.49 9.63 0.65
C PHE A 67 7.00 9.84 0.81
N PHE A 68 6.51 9.91 2.05
CA PHE A 68 5.17 10.39 2.38
C PHE A 68 5.27 11.74 3.07
N ASP A 69 4.65 12.76 2.48
CA ASP A 69 4.76 14.16 2.93
C ASP A 69 6.22 14.61 3.17
N GLY A 70 7.13 14.16 2.31
CA GLY A 70 8.56 14.46 2.40
C GLY A 70 9.34 13.64 3.43
N ARG A 71 8.68 12.80 4.25
CA ARG A 71 9.35 11.86 5.15
C ARG A 71 9.72 10.60 4.39
N ASP A 72 10.99 10.21 4.44
CA ASP A 72 11.45 8.92 3.89
C ASP A 72 10.81 7.77 4.67
N VAL A 73 10.12 6.89 3.95
CA VAL A 73 9.42 5.72 4.50
C VAL A 73 9.97 4.41 3.92
N THR A 74 11.06 4.47 3.14
CA THR A 74 11.56 3.35 2.32
C THR A 74 11.79 2.08 3.13
N GLU A 75 12.34 2.21 4.35
CA GLU A 75 12.65 1.10 5.26
C GLU A 75 11.57 0.89 6.35
N LEU A 76 10.52 1.73 6.38
CA LEU A 76 9.47 1.57 7.38
C LEU A 76 8.62 0.33 7.08
N PRO A 77 8.25 -0.45 8.11
CA PRO A 77 7.34 -1.58 7.93
C PRO A 77 5.90 -1.09 7.65
N PRO A 78 5.03 -1.94 7.07
CA PRO A 78 3.69 -1.55 6.62
C PRO A 78 2.84 -0.83 7.67
N GLU A 79 2.87 -1.29 8.92
CA GLU A 79 2.08 -0.74 10.02
C GLU A 79 2.50 0.70 10.41
N GLN A 80 3.73 1.10 10.08
CA GLN A 80 4.24 2.45 10.33
C GLN A 80 4.03 3.42 9.15
N ARG A 81 3.57 2.90 8.00
CA ARG A 81 3.33 3.69 6.78
C ARG A 81 1.96 4.36 6.73
N ASN A 82 1.04 4.00 7.64
CA ASN A 82 -0.31 4.55 7.71
C ASN A 82 -1.07 4.49 6.35
N ILE A 83 -0.89 3.39 5.62
CA ILE A 83 -1.60 3.08 4.37
C ILE A 83 -2.59 1.95 4.62
N ALA A 84 -3.74 2.01 3.93
CA ALA A 84 -4.65 0.88 3.79
C ALA A 84 -4.56 0.34 2.36
N GLN A 85 -4.35 -0.96 2.21
CA GLN A 85 -4.34 -1.65 0.92
C GLN A 85 -5.42 -2.72 0.90
N VAL A 86 -6.15 -2.79 -0.21
CA VAL A 86 -7.04 -3.92 -0.54
C VAL A 86 -6.31 -4.79 -1.56
N PHE A 87 -6.20 -6.08 -1.27
CA PHE A 87 -5.49 -7.03 -2.13
C PHE A 87 -6.41 -7.55 -3.25
N GLN A 88 -5.80 -8.01 -4.35
CA GLN A 88 -6.53 -8.60 -5.48
C GLN A 88 -7.31 -9.85 -5.07
N PHE A 89 -6.74 -10.66 -4.18
CA PHE A 89 -7.44 -11.77 -3.54
C PHE A 89 -7.97 -11.30 -2.18
N PRO A 90 -9.21 -11.66 -1.81
CA PRO A 90 -9.76 -11.28 -0.52
C PRO A 90 -8.92 -11.87 0.61
N VAL A 91 -8.26 -11.01 1.37
CA VAL A 91 -7.60 -11.38 2.62
C VAL A 91 -8.55 -11.00 3.74
N ILE A 92 -9.39 -11.95 4.13
CA ILE A 92 -10.39 -11.79 5.21
C ILE A 92 -10.12 -12.82 6.31
N TYR A 93 -10.49 -12.48 7.53
CA TYR A 93 -10.51 -13.42 8.64
C TYR A 93 -11.80 -14.23 8.56
N ASP A 94 -11.70 -15.45 8.04
CA ASP A 94 -12.81 -16.39 7.81
C ASP A 94 -13.51 -16.84 9.09
N THR A 95 -12.77 -16.87 10.20
CA THR A 95 -13.28 -17.13 11.56
C THR A 95 -14.02 -15.94 12.17
N MET A 96 -14.12 -14.80 11.48
CA MET A 96 -14.77 -13.59 11.96
C MET A 96 -16.00 -13.21 11.12
N SER A 97 -16.99 -12.59 11.76
CA SER A 97 -18.10 -11.97 11.05
C SER A 97 -17.65 -10.78 10.19
N VAL A 98 -18.51 -10.34 9.26
CA VAL A 98 -18.27 -9.13 8.45
C VAL A 98 -18.01 -7.91 9.34
N TYR A 99 -18.83 -7.71 10.37
CA TYR A 99 -18.63 -6.62 11.34
C TYR A 99 -17.25 -6.69 11.98
N ASN A 100 -16.84 -7.88 12.44
CA ASN A 100 -15.54 -8.04 13.11
C ASN A 100 -14.37 -7.83 12.14
N ASN A 101 -14.48 -8.25 10.88
CA ASN A 101 -13.48 -7.94 9.85
C ASN A 101 -13.31 -6.42 9.65
N LEU A 102 -14.42 -5.67 9.57
CA LEU A 102 -14.39 -4.21 9.42
C LEU A 102 -13.89 -3.49 10.69
N ALA A 103 -14.24 -3.99 11.88
CA ALA A 103 -13.86 -3.41 13.16
C ALA A 103 -12.38 -3.68 13.52
N PHE A 104 -11.82 -4.80 13.07
CA PHE A 104 -10.48 -5.27 13.45
C PHE A 104 -9.36 -4.22 13.33
N PRO A 105 -9.16 -3.54 12.18
CA PRO A 105 -8.09 -2.54 12.05
C PRO A 105 -8.30 -1.32 12.96
N LEU A 106 -9.54 -0.99 13.31
CA LEU A 106 -9.82 0.12 14.23
C LEU A 106 -9.52 -0.28 15.69
N ARG A 107 -9.88 -1.51 16.08
CA ARG A 107 -9.55 -2.05 17.42
C ARG A 107 -8.03 -2.14 17.63
N ASN A 108 -7.28 -2.59 16.63
CA ASN A 108 -5.81 -2.64 16.70
C ASN A 108 -5.16 -1.26 16.86
N ARG A 109 -5.85 -0.20 16.44
CA ARG A 109 -5.42 1.19 16.62
C ARG A 109 -5.91 1.83 17.93
N GLY A 110 -6.59 1.05 18.79
CA GLY A 110 -7.12 1.54 20.06
C GLY A 110 -8.25 2.55 19.92
N VAL A 111 -9.01 2.51 18.81
CA VAL A 111 -10.18 3.37 18.62
C VAL A 111 -11.29 2.95 19.58
N ASP A 112 -12.01 3.91 20.15
CA ASP A 112 -13.14 3.67 21.06
C ASP A 112 -14.26 2.84 20.40
N GLU A 113 -14.82 1.87 21.12
CA GLU A 113 -15.79 0.90 20.57
C GLU A 113 -17.10 1.58 20.11
N ALA A 114 -17.52 2.69 20.71
CA ALA A 114 -18.69 3.43 20.24
C ALA A 114 -18.42 4.06 18.87
N VAL A 115 -17.21 4.60 18.67
CA VAL A 115 -16.77 5.14 17.37
C VAL A 115 -16.61 4.04 16.33
N ILE A 116 -16.12 2.86 16.72
CA ILE A 116 -16.03 1.69 15.84
C ILE A 116 -17.42 1.29 15.38
N LYS A 117 -18.37 1.14 16.30
CA LYS A 117 -19.75 0.75 15.99
C LYS A 117 -20.39 1.72 15.00
N ASP A 118 -20.30 3.03 15.27
CA ASP A 118 -20.82 4.07 14.37
C ASP A 118 -20.23 3.97 12.96
N ARG A 119 -18.89 3.90 12.86
CA ARG A 119 -18.19 3.82 11.56
C ARG A 119 -18.53 2.56 10.79
N VAL A 120 -18.55 1.40 11.45
CA VAL A 120 -18.82 0.11 10.79
C VAL A 120 -20.27 0.05 10.31
N THR A 121 -21.23 0.48 11.13
CA THR A 121 -22.64 0.53 10.73
C THR A 121 -22.84 1.46 9.54
N LYS A 122 -22.22 2.65 9.56
CA LYS A 122 -22.32 3.60 8.44
C LYS A 122 -21.79 3.04 7.12
N ILE A 123 -20.67 2.30 7.15
CA ILE A 123 -20.14 1.64 5.94
C ILE A 123 -21.05 0.49 5.51
N ALA A 124 -21.57 -0.29 6.45
CA ALA A 124 -22.47 -1.41 6.15
C ALA A 124 -23.79 -0.95 5.50
N GLU A 125 -24.31 0.23 5.83
CA GLU A 125 -25.50 0.82 5.21
C GLU A 125 -25.28 1.29 3.76
N MET A 126 -24.02 1.46 3.35
CA MET A 126 -23.67 1.87 1.98
C MET A 126 -23.45 0.69 1.02
N LEU A 127 -23.47 -0.54 1.53
CA LEU A 127 -23.28 -1.79 0.77
C LEU A 127 -24.62 -2.39 0.36
#